data_AF-A0A969G3K5-F1
#
_entry.id   AF-A0A969G3K5-F1
#
_cell.length_a   1.000
_cell.length_b   1.000
_cell.length_c   1.000
_cell.angle_alpha   90.00
_cell.angle_beta   90.00
_cell.angle_gamma   90.00
#
_symmetry.space_group_name_H-M   'P 1'
#
loop_
_entity.id
_entity.type
_entity.pdbx_description
1 polymer ?
#
loop_
_entity_poly.entity_id
_entity_poly.type
_entity_poly.pdbx_seq_one_letter_code
_entity_poly.pdbx_strand_id
1 'polypeptide(L)'
;MDHIRQNRINYCSELTELLQSKTSFSYLRLGDGELRWILDYQSGKDLSHHQKKYITNQFASVDKVHGVRGLKLEDYQRLIHAYENCNYVDLYQRYPYNRDNFDKVSFEFSKNTLTSDYENSHLIFEWGFYEFKKFTQNRKCIFACAESPLLRELYSNSDYRRIAANFFQDYNNIYFVDVLNNGQYYWENLDLIKHDLINKINEFQADTVFISLGTGAKILSYELAKEMNICAVDAGALGRAFAFAGSPGYQSSRSTHTPFFFRVPFELHMECLENAYPAIKPIDLIQKAHSQLCLELQKKVFSASTAADAFTENSFDPNPQNLAFFWSAYNYCKRNYYSSFRDEPGVEQSIKDFQRYLWVRGIGVNGKIFIFLTALKQKLKQNFLVEIILNQKNRRISRYKDEK
;
A
#
# COMPACT_ATOMS: atom_id res chain seq x y z
N MET A 1 -12.49 25.01 0.31
CA MET A 1 -12.20 23.56 0.18
C MET A 1 -13.05 22.92 -0.91
N ASP A 2 -14.31 23.32 -1.07
CA ASP A 2 -15.22 22.70 -2.06
C ASP A 2 -14.79 22.88 -3.52
N HIS A 3 -14.25 24.04 -3.91
CA HIS A 3 -13.76 24.27 -5.28
C HIS A 3 -12.58 23.35 -5.65
N ILE A 4 -11.63 23.12 -4.74
CA ILE A 4 -10.49 22.21 -4.98
C ILE A 4 -11.00 20.78 -5.17
N ARG A 5 -11.95 20.36 -4.32
CA ARG A 5 -12.58 19.04 -4.44
C ARG A 5 -13.33 18.89 -5.76
N GLN A 6 -14.09 19.89 -6.17
CA GLN A 6 -14.84 19.86 -7.43
C GLN A 6 -13.90 19.76 -8.63
N ASN A 7 -12.81 20.54 -8.65
CA ASN A 7 -11.80 20.44 -9.72
C ASN A 7 -11.20 19.02 -9.80
N ARG A 8 -10.94 18.39 -8.65
CA ARG A 8 -10.41 17.03 -8.63
C ARG A 8 -11.40 15.98 -9.12
N ILE A 9 -12.68 16.14 -8.80
CA ILE A 9 -13.74 15.31 -9.38
C ILE A 9 -13.78 15.48 -10.90
N ASN A 10 -13.71 16.73 -11.39
CA ASN A 10 -13.69 17.00 -12.83
C ASN A 10 -12.49 16.33 -13.52
N TYR A 11 -11.28 16.42 -12.95
CA TYR A 11 -10.11 15.70 -13.48
C TYR A 11 -10.27 14.18 -13.48
N CYS A 12 -10.96 13.61 -12.48
CA CYS A 12 -11.30 12.19 -12.49
C CYS A 12 -12.26 11.85 -13.63
N SER A 13 -13.28 12.68 -13.86
CA SER A 13 -14.22 12.49 -14.97
C SER A 13 -13.51 12.60 -16.33
N GLU A 14 -12.61 13.56 -16.50
CA GLU A 14 -11.77 13.69 -17.70
C GLU A 14 -10.88 12.45 -17.90
N LEU A 15 -10.29 11.91 -16.83
CA LEU A 15 -9.52 10.67 -16.90
C LEU A 15 -10.40 9.47 -17.34
N THR A 16 -11.65 9.38 -16.87
CA THR A 16 -12.61 8.37 -17.34
C THR A 16 -12.86 8.49 -18.83
N GLU A 17 -13.08 9.70 -19.34
CA GLU A 17 -13.29 9.96 -20.77
C GLU A 17 -12.05 9.54 -21.58
N LEU A 18 -10.84 9.87 -21.09
CA LEU A 18 -9.59 9.45 -21.72
C LEU A 18 -9.46 7.91 -21.77
N LEU A 19 -9.70 7.22 -20.65
CA LEU A 19 -9.65 5.75 -20.57
C LEU A 19 -10.73 5.05 -21.43
N GLN A 20 -11.81 5.76 -21.77
CA GLN A 20 -12.88 5.28 -22.64
C GLN A 20 -12.69 5.65 -24.11
N SER A 21 -11.89 6.69 -24.41
CA SER A 21 -11.72 7.23 -25.75
C SER A 21 -11.04 6.28 -26.74
N LYS A 22 -10.31 5.28 -26.26
CA LYS A 22 -9.54 4.34 -27.07
C LYS A 22 -9.71 2.92 -26.55
N THR A 23 -9.73 1.96 -27.49
CA THR A 23 -9.68 0.54 -27.16
C THR A 23 -8.31 0.18 -26.59
N SER A 24 -7.22 0.52 -27.30
CA SER A 24 -5.84 0.41 -26.81
C SER A 24 -5.45 1.65 -26.00
N PHE A 25 -5.38 1.51 -24.69
CA PHE A 25 -4.98 2.59 -23.78
C PHE A 25 -4.09 2.07 -22.66
N SER A 26 -2.96 2.74 -22.40
CA SER A 26 -2.06 2.43 -21.28
C SER A 26 -1.95 3.63 -20.34
N TYR A 27 -2.37 3.44 -19.08
CA TYR A 27 -2.20 4.40 -17.99
C TYR A 27 -1.07 3.94 -17.06
N LEU A 28 -0.03 4.75 -16.93
CA LEU A 28 1.11 4.48 -16.07
C LEU A 28 1.22 5.53 -14.97
N ARG A 29 1.71 5.15 -13.79
CA ARG A 29 2.01 6.09 -12.70
C ARG A 29 3.47 6.00 -12.29
N LEU A 30 4.17 7.13 -12.28
CA LEU A 30 5.56 7.22 -11.85
C LEU A 30 5.67 7.34 -10.32
N GLY A 31 5.91 6.24 -9.62
CA GLY A 31 6.14 6.23 -8.18
C GLY A 31 7.50 6.81 -7.78
N ASP A 32 7.63 7.23 -6.51
CA ASP A 32 8.87 7.83 -5.97
C ASP A 32 10.03 6.83 -5.92
N GLY A 33 9.74 5.57 -5.56
CA GLY A 33 10.72 4.49 -5.59
C GLY A 33 11.23 4.19 -7.00
N GLU A 34 10.35 4.29 -7.99
CA GLU A 34 10.69 4.10 -9.41
C GLU A 34 11.54 5.25 -9.94
N LEU A 35 11.15 6.50 -9.66
CA LEU A 35 11.94 7.67 -10.05
C LEU A 35 13.34 7.65 -9.44
N ARG A 36 13.48 7.27 -8.16
CA ARG A 36 14.80 7.08 -7.51
C ARG A 36 15.66 6.08 -8.28
N TRP A 37 15.07 4.95 -8.66
CA TRP A 37 15.78 3.90 -9.36
C TRP A 37 16.23 4.33 -10.76
N ILE A 38 15.35 5.01 -11.52
CA ILE A 38 15.68 5.54 -12.86
C ILE A 38 16.80 6.57 -12.76
N LEU A 39 16.73 7.52 -11.82
CA LEU A 39 17.77 8.53 -11.64
C LEU A 39 19.11 7.94 -11.21
N ASP A 40 19.11 6.96 -10.30
CA ASP A 40 20.34 6.27 -9.89
C ASP A 40 20.95 5.50 -11.09
N TYR A 41 20.13 4.87 -11.94
CA TYR A 41 20.58 4.20 -13.15
C TYR A 41 21.19 5.20 -14.16
N GLN A 42 20.46 6.28 -14.48
CA GLN A 42 20.90 7.31 -15.45
C GLN A 42 22.16 8.06 -15.00
N SER A 43 22.38 8.19 -13.68
CA SER A 43 23.58 8.82 -13.12
C SER A 43 24.75 7.85 -12.92
N GLY A 44 24.62 6.58 -13.33
CA GLY A 44 25.68 5.57 -13.24
C GLY A 44 26.04 5.19 -11.80
N LYS A 45 25.12 5.38 -10.84
CA LYS A 45 25.35 4.95 -9.45
C LYS A 45 25.27 3.44 -9.34
N ASP A 46 25.94 2.90 -8.32
CA ASP A 46 25.74 1.51 -7.93
C ASP A 46 24.27 1.27 -7.57
N LEU A 47 23.67 0.21 -8.11
CA LEU A 47 22.28 -0.17 -7.90
C LEU A 47 22.14 -1.36 -6.95
N SER A 48 23.22 -1.79 -6.30
CA SER A 48 23.22 -2.87 -5.32
C SER A 48 22.22 -2.63 -4.16
N HIS A 49 21.99 -1.37 -3.76
CA HIS A 49 20.98 -1.02 -2.75
C HIS A 49 19.53 -1.17 -3.23
N HIS A 50 19.31 -1.25 -4.53
CA HIS A 50 18.01 -1.53 -5.13
C HIS A 50 17.75 -3.01 -5.36
N GLN A 51 18.79 -3.85 -5.39
CA GLN A 51 18.67 -5.31 -5.43
C GLN A 51 18.17 -5.84 -4.08
N LYS A 52 16.87 -5.72 -3.83
CA LYS A 52 16.27 -6.30 -2.63
C LYS A 52 15.94 -7.77 -2.87
N LYS A 53 16.52 -8.65 -2.04
CA LYS A 53 16.03 -10.01 -1.86
C LYS A 53 14.67 -9.93 -1.15
N TYR A 54 13.68 -10.70 -1.60
CA TYR A 54 12.53 -10.98 -0.73
C TYR A 54 13.07 -11.54 0.58
N ILE A 55 12.74 -10.87 1.68
CA ILE A 55 13.09 -11.38 3.00
C ILE A 55 12.05 -12.44 3.36
N THR A 56 12.23 -13.66 2.84
CA THR A 56 11.31 -14.78 3.07
C THR A 56 11.46 -15.41 4.46
N ASN A 57 12.60 -15.19 5.12
CA ASN A 57 12.99 -15.90 6.34
C ASN A 57 13.08 -15.03 7.61
N GLN A 58 12.65 -13.76 7.57
CA GLN A 58 12.47 -13.00 8.80
C GLN A 58 11.00 -12.99 9.16
N PHE A 59 10.67 -13.45 10.37
CA PHE A 59 9.33 -13.29 10.94
C PHE A 59 8.88 -11.84 10.72
N ALA A 60 7.78 -11.66 9.99
CA ALA A 60 7.20 -10.34 9.79
C ALA A 60 6.78 -9.81 11.17
N SER A 61 7.20 -8.59 11.49
CA SER A 61 6.83 -7.91 12.73
C SER A 61 5.91 -6.75 12.37
N VAL A 62 5.00 -6.42 13.27
CA VAL A 62 4.13 -5.22 13.14
C VAL A 62 4.93 -3.91 13.12
N ASP A 63 6.19 -3.97 13.55
CA ASP A 63 7.14 -2.87 13.49
C ASP A 63 7.89 -2.80 12.15
N LYS A 64 7.81 -3.85 11.33
CA LYS A 64 8.46 -3.89 10.02
C LYS A 64 7.44 -3.58 8.94
N VAL A 65 7.78 -2.62 8.08
CA VAL A 65 7.07 -2.38 6.84
C VAL A 65 7.99 -2.65 5.66
N HIS A 66 7.51 -3.49 4.75
CA HIS A 66 8.25 -3.86 3.55
C HIS A 66 7.55 -3.29 2.31
N GLY A 67 8.34 -2.57 1.51
CA GLY A 67 8.00 -2.24 0.13
C GLY A 67 8.99 -2.95 -0.78
N VAL A 68 8.46 -3.76 -1.68
CA VAL A 68 9.26 -4.41 -2.72
C VAL A 68 9.51 -3.38 -3.81
N ARG A 69 10.80 -3.13 -4.11
CA ARG A 69 11.24 -2.28 -5.20
C ARG A 69 12.11 -3.14 -6.10
N GLY A 70 11.92 -3.04 -7.41
CA GLY A 70 12.91 -3.55 -8.35
C GLY A 70 12.30 -4.24 -9.55
N LEU A 71 12.79 -3.84 -10.71
CA LEU A 71 12.93 -4.69 -11.88
C LEU A 71 14.35 -5.25 -11.90
N LYS A 72 14.60 -6.23 -12.77
CA LYS A 72 15.98 -6.53 -13.15
C LYS A 72 16.54 -5.38 -13.98
N LEU A 73 17.87 -5.25 -13.99
CA LEU A 73 18.54 -4.22 -14.80
C LEU A 73 18.24 -4.38 -16.30
N GLU A 74 18.08 -5.62 -16.76
CA GLU A 74 17.73 -5.94 -18.16
C GLU A 74 16.37 -5.35 -18.60
N ASP A 75 15.44 -5.15 -17.66
CA ASP A 75 14.12 -4.56 -17.93
C ASP A 75 14.13 -3.02 -17.93
N TYR A 76 15.27 -2.36 -17.64
CA TYR A 76 15.34 -0.90 -17.63
C TYR A 76 14.86 -0.30 -18.96
N GLN A 77 15.35 -0.83 -20.08
CA GLN A 77 14.97 -0.33 -21.40
C GLN A 77 13.48 -0.54 -21.70
N ARG A 78 12.91 -1.67 -21.27
CA ARG A 78 11.46 -1.93 -21.39
C ARG A 78 10.65 -0.91 -20.58
N LEU A 79 11.11 -0.59 -19.36
CA LEU A 79 10.44 0.39 -18.51
C LEU A 79 10.46 1.79 -19.12
N ILE A 80 11.63 2.26 -19.58
CA ILE A 80 11.75 3.58 -20.23
C ILE A 80 10.88 3.62 -21.48
N HIS A 81 10.95 2.59 -22.32
CA HIS A 81 10.13 2.48 -23.51
C HIS A 81 8.62 2.55 -23.19
N ALA A 82 8.18 1.88 -22.13
CA ALA A 82 6.79 1.94 -21.66
C ALA A 82 6.39 3.37 -21.26
N TYR A 83 7.18 4.08 -20.46
CA TYR A 83 6.88 5.46 -20.07
C TYR A 83 6.83 6.41 -21.27
N GLU A 84 7.78 6.30 -22.18
CA GLU A 84 7.90 7.19 -23.33
C GLU A 84 6.76 7.00 -24.34
N ASN A 85 6.22 5.78 -24.46
CA ASN A 85 5.28 5.41 -25.53
C ASN A 85 3.86 5.06 -25.07
N CYS A 86 3.58 5.10 -23.77
CA CYS A 86 2.22 4.90 -23.25
C CYS A 86 1.25 6.03 -23.66
N ASN A 87 -0.02 5.88 -23.31
CA ASN A 87 -1.03 6.88 -23.60
C ASN A 87 -1.10 7.99 -22.56
N TYR A 88 -0.88 7.64 -21.28
CA TYR A 88 -0.93 8.60 -20.18
C TYR A 88 0.06 8.24 -19.07
N VAL A 89 0.85 9.22 -18.62
CA VAL A 89 1.71 9.12 -17.43
C VAL A 89 1.23 10.06 -16.34
N ASP A 90 0.79 9.51 -15.21
CA ASP A 90 0.65 10.25 -13.95
C ASP A 90 2.06 10.42 -13.35
N LEU A 91 2.62 11.62 -13.48
CA LEU A 91 3.95 12.01 -12.99
C LEU A 91 4.04 12.04 -11.46
N TYR A 92 2.89 11.94 -10.76
CA TYR A 92 2.80 11.87 -9.31
C TYR A 92 3.46 13.06 -8.59
N GLN A 93 3.43 14.24 -9.23
CA GLN A 93 4.12 15.46 -8.79
C GLN A 93 3.55 16.07 -7.50
N ARG A 94 2.38 15.63 -7.02
CA ARG A 94 1.94 15.97 -5.65
C ARG A 94 2.81 15.36 -4.56
N TYR A 95 3.60 14.33 -4.88
CA TYR A 95 4.57 13.80 -3.93
C TYR A 95 5.87 14.62 -3.99
N PRO A 96 6.39 15.14 -2.85
CA PRO A 96 7.51 16.08 -2.86
C PRO A 96 8.74 15.56 -3.60
N TYR A 97 9.08 14.28 -3.42
CA TYR A 97 10.24 13.70 -4.08
C TYR A 97 10.11 13.72 -5.61
N ASN A 98 8.92 13.42 -6.14
CA ASN A 98 8.68 13.45 -7.58
C ASN A 98 8.75 14.88 -8.13
N ARG A 99 8.06 15.81 -7.48
CA ARG A 99 8.08 17.24 -7.84
C ARG A 99 9.51 17.79 -7.98
N ASP A 100 10.36 17.47 -7.01
CA ASP A 100 11.68 18.08 -6.87
C ASP A 100 12.79 17.36 -7.68
N ASN A 101 12.46 16.26 -8.37
CA ASN A 101 13.43 15.45 -9.11
C ASN A 101 12.98 14.99 -10.50
N PHE A 102 11.74 15.24 -10.91
CA PHE A 102 11.26 14.83 -12.22
C PHE A 102 11.98 15.56 -13.37
N ASP A 103 12.44 16.78 -13.17
CA ASP A 103 13.23 17.54 -14.13
C ASP A 103 14.63 16.93 -14.41
N LYS A 104 15.08 16.01 -13.56
CA LYS A 104 16.39 15.35 -13.67
C LYS A 104 16.35 14.03 -14.44
N VAL A 105 15.16 13.46 -14.67
CA VAL A 105 15.04 12.24 -15.46
C VAL A 105 15.01 12.61 -16.94
N SER A 106 15.82 11.91 -17.72
CA SER A 106 15.80 12.01 -19.18
C SER A 106 14.72 11.06 -19.70
N PHE A 107 13.58 11.62 -20.09
CA PHE A 107 12.51 10.95 -20.83
C PHE A 107 12.31 11.62 -22.19
N GLU A 108 12.15 10.81 -23.23
CA GLU A 108 11.77 11.24 -24.58
C GLU A 108 10.34 10.82 -24.87
N PHE A 109 9.36 11.49 -24.23
CA PHE A 109 7.95 11.17 -24.44
C PHE A 109 7.55 11.30 -25.91
N SER A 110 6.83 10.30 -26.41
CA SER A 110 6.20 10.36 -27.72
C SER A 110 5.24 11.55 -27.80
N LYS A 111 5.05 12.12 -28.98
CA LYS A 111 4.14 13.26 -29.21
C LYS A 111 2.69 12.99 -28.77
N ASN A 112 2.32 11.72 -28.65
CA ASN A 112 0.96 11.28 -28.30
C ASN A 112 0.80 10.89 -26.83
N THR A 113 1.89 10.91 -26.06
CA THR A 113 1.88 10.58 -24.63
C THR A 113 1.38 11.79 -23.84
N LEU A 114 0.26 11.63 -23.15
CA LEU A 114 -0.25 12.63 -22.23
C LEU A 114 0.46 12.51 -20.88
N THR A 115 0.66 13.62 -20.18
CA THR A 115 1.26 13.65 -18.85
C THR A 115 0.42 14.49 -17.91
N SER A 116 0.29 14.05 -16.66
CA SER A 116 -0.27 14.89 -15.59
C SER A 116 0.71 16.01 -15.19
N ASP A 117 0.20 17.15 -14.75
CA ASP A 117 0.89 18.17 -14.00
C ASP A 117 0.73 18.00 -12.47
N TYR A 118 1.11 19.03 -11.71
CA TYR A 118 0.97 19.05 -10.26
C TYR A 118 -0.48 18.95 -9.77
N GLU A 119 -1.44 19.60 -10.44
CA GLU A 119 -2.82 19.66 -9.97
C GLU A 119 -3.62 18.40 -10.29
N ASN A 120 -3.37 17.81 -11.46
CA ASN A 120 -4.05 16.61 -11.96
C ASN A 120 -3.20 15.33 -11.82
N SER A 121 -2.16 15.31 -10.99
CA SER A 121 -1.45 14.07 -10.62
C SER A 121 -2.06 13.39 -9.38
N HIS A 122 -1.60 12.17 -9.12
CA HIS A 122 -2.05 11.33 -8.01
C HIS A 122 -3.56 11.07 -8.05
N LEU A 123 -4.13 10.88 -9.24
CA LEU A 123 -5.59 10.74 -9.41
C LEU A 123 -6.10 9.35 -9.10
N ILE A 124 -5.29 8.29 -9.27
CA ILE A 124 -5.82 6.91 -9.36
C ILE A 124 -6.74 6.48 -8.20
N PHE A 125 -6.49 6.94 -6.97
CA PHE A 125 -7.35 6.64 -5.82
C PHE A 125 -8.61 7.51 -5.78
N GLU A 126 -8.55 8.77 -6.22
CA GLU A 126 -9.72 9.63 -6.37
C GLU A 126 -10.59 9.20 -7.53
N TRP A 127 -9.98 8.89 -8.66
CA TRP A 127 -10.66 8.26 -9.79
C TRP A 127 -11.31 6.94 -9.36
N GLY A 128 -10.56 6.10 -8.64
CA GLY A 128 -11.05 4.86 -8.04
C GLY A 128 -12.28 5.06 -7.15
N PHE A 129 -12.35 6.19 -6.45
CA PHE A 129 -13.43 6.50 -5.51
C PHE A 129 -14.65 7.14 -6.19
N TYR A 130 -14.44 8.06 -7.11
CA TYR A 130 -15.51 8.87 -7.71
C TYR A 130 -16.07 8.29 -9.02
N GLU A 131 -15.22 7.64 -9.83
CA GLU A 131 -15.52 7.36 -11.23
C GLU A 131 -15.47 5.87 -11.60
N PHE A 132 -14.77 5.05 -10.80
CA PHE A 132 -14.56 3.64 -11.11
C PHE A 132 -15.84 2.85 -11.41
N LYS A 133 -16.91 3.08 -10.63
CA LYS A 133 -18.21 2.43 -10.84
C LYS A 133 -18.78 2.75 -12.23
N LYS A 134 -18.77 4.03 -12.61
CA LYS A 134 -19.25 4.51 -13.91
C LYS A 134 -18.37 3.94 -15.04
N PHE A 135 -17.06 3.96 -14.87
CA PHE A 135 -16.12 3.44 -15.85
C PHE A 135 -16.34 1.95 -16.14
N THR A 136 -16.62 1.15 -15.11
CA THR A 136 -16.77 -0.31 -15.22
C THR A 136 -18.16 -0.79 -15.64
N GLN A 137 -19.17 0.09 -15.70
CA GLN A 137 -20.59 -0.28 -15.90
C GLN A 137 -20.87 -1.11 -17.17
N ASN A 138 -20.03 -1.03 -18.20
CA ASN A 138 -20.19 -1.79 -19.44
C ASN A 138 -18.86 -2.39 -19.93
N ARG A 139 -17.95 -2.71 -19.00
CA ARG A 139 -16.60 -3.18 -19.33
C ARG A 139 -16.32 -4.52 -18.68
N LYS A 140 -15.68 -5.40 -19.41
CA LYS A 140 -15.14 -6.65 -18.87
C LYS A 140 -13.74 -6.40 -18.35
N CYS A 141 -13.62 -6.36 -17.03
CA CYS A 141 -12.44 -5.93 -16.33
C CYS A 141 -11.75 -7.10 -15.63
N ILE A 142 -10.44 -7.24 -15.84
CA ILE A 142 -9.58 -8.12 -15.05
C ILE A 142 -8.82 -7.30 -14.00
N PHE A 143 -8.77 -7.80 -12.77
CA PHE A 143 -7.85 -7.35 -11.73
C PHE A 143 -6.74 -8.37 -11.56
N ALA A 144 -5.51 -7.94 -11.83
CA ALA A 144 -4.29 -8.70 -11.66
C ALA A 144 -3.43 -8.05 -10.56
N CYS A 145 -3.70 -8.41 -9.30
CA CYS A 145 -3.02 -7.87 -8.15
C CYS A 145 -2.71 -8.95 -7.11
N ALA A 146 -1.85 -8.62 -6.16
CA ALA A 146 -1.55 -9.49 -5.02
C ALA A 146 -2.82 -9.82 -4.21
N GLU A 147 -3.75 -8.87 -4.13
CA GLU A 147 -5.00 -9.02 -3.40
C GLU A 147 -6.09 -9.79 -4.18
N SER A 148 -5.84 -10.22 -5.42
CA SER A 148 -6.84 -10.89 -6.27
C SER A 148 -7.52 -12.11 -5.62
N PRO A 149 -6.81 -13.06 -4.96
CA PRO A 149 -7.48 -14.18 -4.28
C PRO A 149 -8.46 -13.71 -3.20
N LEU A 150 -8.04 -12.77 -2.35
CA LEU A 150 -8.88 -12.21 -1.29
C LEU A 150 -10.07 -11.44 -1.88
N LEU A 151 -9.84 -10.63 -2.91
CA LEU A 151 -10.90 -9.89 -3.58
C LEU A 151 -11.93 -10.83 -4.19
N ARG A 152 -11.52 -11.97 -4.76
CA ARG A 152 -12.43 -12.97 -5.31
C ARG A 152 -13.39 -13.54 -4.25
N GLU A 153 -12.85 -13.92 -3.09
CA GLU A 153 -13.65 -14.42 -1.98
C GLU A 153 -14.60 -13.34 -1.42
N LEU A 154 -14.07 -12.13 -1.21
CA LEU A 154 -14.89 -10.98 -0.79
C LEU A 154 -16.00 -10.71 -1.80
N TYR A 155 -15.70 -10.66 -3.09
CA TYR A 155 -16.65 -10.35 -4.15
C TYR A 155 -17.76 -11.40 -4.31
N SER A 156 -17.44 -12.64 -3.96
CA SER A 156 -18.40 -13.75 -3.95
C SER A 156 -19.38 -13.65 -2.77
N ASN A 157 -18.99 -12.99 -1.67
CA ASN A 157 -19.81 -12.78 -0.49
C ASN A 157 -20.83 -11.64 -0.66
N SER A 158 -22.11 -11.90 -0.35
CA SER A 158 -23.20 -10.93 -0.52
C SER A 158 -23.11 -9.71 0.41
N ASP A 159 -22.60 -9.87 1.63
CA ASP A 159 -22.44 -8.75 2.57
C ASP A 159 -21.38 -7.77 2.10
N TYR A 160 -20.26 -8.29 1.57
CA TYR A 160 -19.26 -7.45 0.95
C TYR A 160 -19.82 -6.71 -0.27
N ARG A 161 -20.56 -7.39 -1.16
CA ARG A 161 -21.19 -6.72 -2.32
C ARG A 161 -22.09 -5.56 -1.90
N ARG A 162 -22.84 -5.71 -0.81
CA ARG A 162 -23.67 -4.64 -0.25
C ARG A 162 -22.83 -3.45 0.24
N ILE A 163 -21.70 -3.72 0.91
CA ILE A 163 -20.77 -2.68 1.38
C ILE A 163 -20.12 -1.95 0.18
N ALA A 164 -19.73 -2.71 -0.84
CA ALA A 164 -18.98 -2.21 -1.99
C ALA A 164 -19.87 -1.72 -3.16
N ALA A 165 -21.20 -1.67 -2.98
CA ALA A 165 -22.18 -1.34 -4.03
C ALA A 165 -22.04 0.06 -4.64
N ASN A 166 -21.34 0.97 -3.95
CA ASN A 166 -21.02 2.30 -4.48
C ASN A 166 -19.82 2.29 -5.44
N PHE A 167 -19.07 1.20 -5.50
CA PHE A 167 -17.87 1.06 -6.32
C PHE A 167 -18.04 0.01 -7.42
N PHE A 168 -18.88 -1.01 -7.20
CA PHE A 168 -19.16 -2.05 -8.18
C PHE A 168 -20.64 -2.05 -8.57
N GLN A 169 -20.92 -2.14 -9.86
CA GLN A 169 -22.29 -2.19 -10.40
C GLN A 169 -22.61 -3.51 -11.07
N ASP A 170 -21.70 -3.99 -11.92
CA ASP A 170 -21.91 -5.22 -12.69
C ASP A 170 -20.95 -6.32 -12.21
N TYR A 171 -21.45 -7.11 -11.27
CA TYR A 171 -20.68 -8.18 -10.64
C TYR A 171 -20.32 -9.33 -11.58
N ASN A 172 -20.91 -9.39 -12.77
CA ASN A 172 -20.64 -10.45 -13.73
C ASN A 172 -19.51 -10.10 -14.72
N ASN A 173 -19.02 -8.86 -14.69
CA ASN A 173 -18.02 -8.36 -15.63
C ASN A 173 -16.69 -8.00 -14.97
N ILE A 174 -16.49 -8.41 -13.72
CA ILE A 174 -15.24 -8.17 -12.98
C ILE A 174 -14.64 -9.51 -12.56
N TYR A 175 -13.40 -9.73 -12.99
CA TYR A 175 -12.67 -10.97 -12.78
C TYR A 175 -11.41 -10.67 -11.97
N PHE A 176 -11.18 -11.42 -10.89
CA PHE A 176 -9.96 -11.33 -10.10
C PHE A 176 -9.06 -12.49 -10.47
N VAL A 177 -7.94 -12.20 -11.12
CA VAL A 177 -7.00 -13.19 -11.63
C VAL A 177 -5.79 -13.24 -10.71
N ASP A 178 -5.40 -14.45 -10.33
CA ASP A 178 -4.23 -14.68 -9.52
C ASP A 178 -2.98 -14.43 -10.38
N VAL A 179 -2.12 -13.54 -9.90
CA VAL A 179 -0.80 -13.35 -10.51
C VAL A 179 0.08 -14.52 -10.09
N LEU A 180 0.94 -15.00 -10.99
CA LEU A 180 1.92 -16.06 -10.68
C LEU A 180 2.62 -15.80 -9.33
N ASN A 181 2.65 -16.82 -8.47
CA ASN A 181 3.19 -16.75 -7.11
C ASN A 181 2.62 -15.59 -6.26
N ASN A 182 1.36 -15.21 -6.48
CA ASN A 182 0.70 -14.05 -5.84
C ASN A 182 1.45 -12.73 -6.06
N GLY A 183 2.25 -12.63 -7.13
CA GLY A 183 3.12 -11.49 -7.42
C GLY A 183 4.45 -11.49 -6.68
N GLN A 184 4.80 -12.56 -5.96
CA GLN A 184 6.17 -12.73 -5.46
C GLN A 184 7.14 -12.91 -6.62
N TYR A 185 8.32 -12.30 -6.52
CA TYR A 185 9.39 -12.37 -7.51
C TYR A 185 8.93 -12.05 -8.93
N TYR A 186 8.01 -11.10 -9.08
CA TYR A 186 7.44 -10.77 -10.39
C TYR A 186 8.51 -10.34 -11.42
N TRP A 187 9.62 -9.73 -10.98
CA TRP A 187 10.73 -9.33 -11.84
C TRP A 187 11.47 -10.52 -12.47
N GLU A 188 11.31 -11.74 -11.94
CA GLU A 188 11.88 -12.95 -12.54
C GLU A 188 10.95 -13.58 -13.56
N ASN A 189 9.67 -13.20 -13.52
CA ASN A 189 8.59 -13.91 -14.20
C ASN A 189 7.70 -12.98 -15.04
N LEU A 190 8.16 -11.77 -15.39
CA LEU A 190 7.33 -10.77 -16.08
C LEU A 190 6.70 -11.32 -17.37
N ASP A 191 7.48 -12.02 -18.19
CA ASP A 191 6.98 -12.55 -19.46
C ASP A 191 6.02 -13.72 -19.28
N LEU A 192 6.24 -14.57 -18.27
CA LEU A 192 5.29 -15.63 -17.89
C LEU A 192 3.98 -15.04 -17.39
N ILE A 193 4.06 -14.03 -16.52
CA ILE A 193 2.90 -13.29 -16.02
C ILE A 193 2.16 -12.62 -17.19
N LYS A 194 2.87 -12.02 -18.14
CA LYS A 194 2.25 -11.44 -19.34
C LYS A 194 1.49 -12.50 -20.13
N HIS A 195 2.11 -13.65 -20.37
CA HIS A 195 1.49 -14.75 -21.10
C HIS A 195 0.22 -15.26 -20.41
N ASP A 196 0.26 -15.46 -19.09
CA ASP A 196 -0.90 -15.86 -18.30
C ASP A 196 -2.03 -14.81 -18.37
N LEU A 197 -1.69 -13.52 -18.30
CA LEU A 197 -2.65 -12.44 -18.44
C LEU A 197 -3.27 -12.39 -19.83
N ILE A 198 -2.49 -12.58 -20.90
CA ILE A 198 -3.01 -12.67 -22.28
C ILE A 198 -4.04 -13.80 -22.39
N ASN A 199 -3.72 -14.98 -21.84
CA ASN A 199 -4.63 -16.12 -21.84
C ASN A 199 -5.94 -15.79 -21.10
N LYS A 200 -5.86 -15.11 -19.94
CA LYS A 200 -7.04 -14.71 -19.16
C LYS A 200 -7.85 -13.59 -19.82
N ILE A 201 -7.19 -12.64 -20.47
CA ILE A 201 -7.84 -11.59 -21.26
C ILE A 201 -8.67 -12.24 -22.38
N ASN A 202 -8.09 -13.20 -23.10
CA ASN A 202 -8.79 -13.94 -24.15
C ASN A 202 -9.91 -14.83 -23.59
N GLU A 203 -9.67 -15.55 -22.49
CA GLU A 203 -10.68 -16.41 -21.85
C GLU A 203 -11.93 -15.63 -21.45
N PHE A 204 -11.77 -14.49 -20.78
CA PHE A 204 -12.89 -13.67 -20.31
C PHE A 204 -13.40 -12.68 -21.35
N GLN A 205 -12.71 -12.55 -22.49
CA GLN A 205 -12.95 -11.49 -23.49
C GLN A 205 -12.92 -10.11 -22.82
N ALA A 206 -11.89 -9.89 -21.98
CA ALA A 206 -11.75 -8.66 -21.22
C ALA A 206 -11.27 -7.52 -22.12
N ASP A 207 -11.88 -6.35 -21.97
CA ASP A 207 -11.47 -5.12 -22.67
C ASP A 207 -10.63 -4.19 -21.78
N THR A 208 -10.50 -4.53 -20.49
CA THR A 208 -9.74 -3.76 -19.52
C THR A 208 -8.99 -4.66 -18.54
N VAL A 209 -7.75 -4.29 -18.22
CA VAL A 209 -6.97 -4.93 -17.15
C VAL A 209 -6.39 -3.89 -16.18
N PHE A 210 -6.59 -4.12 -14.88
CA PHE A 210 -6.00 -3.36 -13.78
C PHE A 210 -4.86 -4.17 -13.17
N ILE A 211 -3.64 -3.67 -13.25
CA ILE A 211 -2.44 -4.40 -12.82
C ILE A 211 -1.84 -3.70 -11.61
N SER A 212 -1.62 -4.44 -10.52
CA SER A 212 -0.94 -3.94 -9.32
C SER A 212 0.24 -4.85 -8.99
N LEU A 213 1.38 -4.55 -9.61
CA LEU A 213 2.58 -5.39 -9.60
C LEU A 213 3.87 -4.55 -9.54
N GLY A 214 3.85 -3.48 -8.72
CA GLY A 214 5.00 -2.60 -8.53
C GLY A 214 5.48 -1.96 -9.84
N THR A 215 6.78 -2.06 -10.11
CA THR A 215 7.40 -1.60 -11.35
C THR A 215 7.00 -2.44 -12.56
N GLY A 216 6.71 -3.73 -12.36
CA GLY A 216 6.28 -4.65 -13.42
C GLY A 216 4.96 -4.25 -14.05
N ALA A 217 4.07 -3.63 -13.28
CA ALA A 217 2.79 -3.14 -13.80
C ALA A 217 2.93 -2.12 -14.93
N LYS A 218 4.02 -1.35 -14.98
CA LYS A 218 4.23 -0.31 -16.00
C LYS A 218 4.50 -0.94 -17.36
N ILE A 219 5.47 -1.86 -17.37
CA ILE A 219 5.85 -2.64 -18.55
C ILE A 219 4.63 -3.41 -19.04
N LEU A 220 3.99 -4.18 -18.15
CA LEU A 220 2.85 -5.02 -18.53
C LEU A 220 1.66 -4.21 -19.02
N SER A 221 1.34 -3.06 -18.39
CA SER A 221 0.22 -2.23 -18.84
C SER A 221 0.47 -1.67 -20.24
N TYR A 222 1.69 -1.21 -20.54
CA TYR A 222 2.03 -0.76 -21.89
C TYR A 222 1.97 -1.91 -22.90
N GLU A 223 2.67 -3.02 -22.63
CA GLU A 223 2.78 -4.15 -23.57
C GLU A 223 1.39 -4.77 -23.84
N LEU A 224 0.60 -5.06 -22.80
CA LEU A 224 -0.74 -5.65 -22.96
C LEU A 224 -1.70 -4.71 -23.70
N ALA A 225 -1.68 -3.40 -23.42
CA ALA A 225 -2.52 -2.46 -24.15
C ALA A 225 -2.24 -2.47 -25.66
N LYS A 226 -0.97 -2.61 -26.06
CA LYS A 226 -0.56 -2.65 -27.47
C LYS A 226 -0.84 -4.01 -28.12
N GLU A 227 -0.42 -5.09 -27.47
CA GLU A 227 -0.51 -6.45 -28.03
C GLU A 227 -1.96 -6.94 -28.11
N MET A 228 -2.79 -6.58 -27.12
CA MET A 228 -4.18 -7.07 -27.02
C MET A 228 -5.22 -6.03 -27.46
N ASN A 229 -4.81 -4.80 -27.78
CA ASN A 229 -5.71 -3.69 -28.12
C ASN A 229 -6.78 -3.41 -27.04
N ILE A 230 -6.36 -3.42 -25.77
CA ILE A 230 -7.23 -3.21 -24.59
C ILE A 230 -6.79 -1.99 -23.77
N CYS A 231 -7.63 -1.60 -22.80
CA CYS A 231 -7.27 -0.64 -21.78
C CYS A 231 -6.49 -1.35 -20.65
N ALA A 232 -5.31 -0.88 -20.32
CA ALA A 232 -4.48 -1.44 -19.27
C ALA A 232 -3.99 -0.33 -18.33
N VAL A 233 -4.25 -0.52 -17.03
CA VAL A 233 -4.05 0.50 -16.01
C VAL A 233 -3.08 -0.01 -14.95
N ASP A 234 -1.98 0.71 -14.75
CA ASP A 234 -1.18 0.58 -13.53
C ASP A 234 -2.03 1.07 -12.34
N ALA A 235 -2.63 0.11 -11.65
CA ALA A 235 -3.59 0.34 -10.59
C ALA A 235 -2.90 0.55 -9.22
N GLY A 236 -1.57 0.40 -9.12
CA GLY A 236 -0.83 0.67 -7.90
C GLY A 236 -1.30 -0.13 -6.69
N ALA A 237 -2.03 0.52 -5.77
CA ALA A 237 -2.60 -0.12 -4.57
C ALA A 237 -4.14 -0.14 -4.58
N LEU A 238 -4.77 0.06 -5.74
CA LEU A 238 -6.23 0.16 -5.86
C LEU A 238 -6.92 -1.14 -5.42
N GLY A 239 -6.37 -2.31 -5.73
CA GLY A 239 -6.89 -3.59 -5.25
C GLY A 239 -6.97 -3.66 -3.72
N ARG A 240 -5.97 -3.10 -3.02
CA ARG A 240 -5.97 -2.98 -1.56
C ARG A 240 -7.04 -2.03 -1.03
N ALA A 241 -7.36 -0.96 -1.77
CA ALA A 241 -8.43 -0.04 -1.41
C ALA A 241 -9.79 -0.77 -1.40
N PHE A 242 -10.05 -1.59 -2.42
CA PHE A 242 -11.27 -2.39 -2.51
C PHE A 242 -11.32 -3.51 -1.48
N ALA A 243 -10.20 -4.19 -1.22
CA ALA A 243 -10.13 -5.27 -0.24
C ALA A 243 -10.15 -4.77 1.22
N PHE A 244 -9.95 -3.47 1.44
CA PHE A 244 -9.68 -2.86 2.74
C PHE A 244 -8.60 -3.65 3.52
N ALA A 245 -7.47 -3.95 2.87
CA ALA A 245 -6.46 -4.86 3.43
C ALA A 245 -5.25 -4.10 4.04
N GLY A 246 -4.84 -4.48 5.25
CA GLY A 246 -3.70 -3.90 5.98
C GLY A 246 -2.32 -4.38 5.51
N SER A 247 -2.28 -5.50 4.78
CA SER A 247 -1.07 -6.11 4.21
C SER A 247 -1.27 -6.39 2.71
N PRO A 248 -0.20 -6.38 1.89
CA PRO A 248 -0.27 -6.94 0.54
C PRO A 248 -0.67 -8.43 0.55
N GLY A 249 -1.29 -8.93 -0.52
CA GLY A 249 -1.69 -10.35 -0.58
C GLY A 249 -0.52 -11.32 -0.35
N TYR A 250 0.63 -11.08 -0.99
CA TYR A 250 1.80 -11.95 -0.87
C TYR A 250 2.67 -11.74 0.39
N GLN A 251 2.37 -10.77 1.26
CA GLN A 251 3.14 -10.53 2.49
C GLN A 251 2.25 -10.55 3.72
N SER A 252 2.82 -10.97 4.84
CA SER A 252 2.16 -10.92 6.15
C SER A 252 2.47 -9.61 6.88
N SER A 253 3.46 -8.84 6.41
CA SER A 253 3.81 -7.52 6.96
C SER A 253 2.84 -6.44 6.52
N ARG A 254 2.78 -5.39 7.33
CA ARG A 254 2.01 -4.18 7.05
C ARG A 254 2.41 -3.56 5.72
N SER A 255 1.43 -2.98 5.02
CA SER A 255 1.70 -2.26 3.79
C SER A 255 2.27 -0.85 4.03
N THR A 256 3.10 -0.36 3.10
CA THR A 256 3.52 1.04 3.07
C THR A 256 2.38 2.00 2.70
N HIS A 257 1.40 1.54 1.91
CA HIS A 257 0.33 2.35 1.33
C HIS A 257 -1.01 1.69 1.55
N THR A 258 -1.90 2.35 2.28
CA THR A 258 -3.24 1.88 2.60
C THR A 258 -4.28 2.91 2.14
N PRO A 259 -4.66 2.89 0.85
CA PRO A 259 -5.80 3.67 0.36
C PRO A 259 -7.09 3.25 1.05
N PHE A 260 -7.99 4.20 1.30
CA PHE A 260 -9.24 3.96 2.02
C PHE A 260 -10.46 4.42 1.22
N PHE A 261 -11.33 3.46 0.86
CA PHE A 261 -12.63 3.73 0.25
C PHE A 261 -13.78 3.45 1.22
N PHE A 262 -13.76 2.28 1.85
CA PHE A 262 -14.76 1.84 2.81
C PHE A 262 -14.12 0.84 3.80
N ARG A 263 -14.81 0.57 4.90
CA ARG A 263 -14.42 -0.50 5.84
C ARG A 263 -15.11 -1.80 5.46
N VAL A 264 -14.37 -2.90 5.52
CA VAL A 264 -14.90 -4.27 5.51
C VAL A 264 -14.87 -4.80 6.96
N PRO A 265 -15.96 -5.39 7.48
CA PRO A 265 -15.96 -6.00 8.81
C PRO A 265 -14.81 -6.99 8.97
N PHE A 266 -14.11 -6.93 10.10
CA PHE A 266 -12.91 -7.73 10.33
C PHE A 266 -13.15 -9.23 10.21
N GLU A 267 -14.25 -9.73 10.78
CA GLU A 267 -14.65 -11.14 10.69
C GLU A 267 -14.82 -11.59 9.24
N LEU A 268 -15.62 -10.85 8.45
CA LEU A 268 -15.81 -11.11 7.03
C LEU A 268 -14.48 -11.09 6.26
N HIS A 269 -13.61 -10.11 6.54
CA HIS A 269 -12.29 -10.03 5.90
C HIS A 269 -11.44 -11.26 6.19
N MET A 270 -11.39 -11.69 7.46
CA MET A 270 -10.55 -12.83 7.85
C MET A 270 -11.10 -14.17 7.34
N GLU A 271 -12.42 -14.36 7.35
CA GLU A 271 -13.06 -15.55 6.75
C GLU A 271 -12.71 -15.66 5.25
N CYS A 272 -12.88 -14.57 4.50
CA CYS A 272 -12.53 -14.53 3.08
C CYS A 272 -11.02 -14.72 2.86
N LEU A 273 -10.17 -14.24 3.77
CA LEU A 273 -8.72 -14.45 3.69
C LEU A 273 -8.34 -15.92 3.88
N GLU A 274 -8.95 -16.61 4.84
CA GLU A 274 -8.72 -18.04 5.07
C GLU A 274 -9.19 -18.89 3.89
N ASN A 275 -10.36 -18.55 3.30
CA ASN A 275 -10.85 -19.21 2.10
C ASN A 275 -9.95 -18.95 0.88
N ALA A 276 -9.42 -17.74 0.73
CA ALA A 276 -8.55 -17.37 -0.37
C ALA A 276 -7.18 -18.08 -0.30
N TYR A 277 -6.74 -18.45 0.90
CA TYR A 277 -5.45 -19.08 1.15
C TYR A 277 -5.61 -20.27 2.11
N PRO A 278 -6.20 -21.40 1.66
CA PRO A 278 -6.49 -22.53 2.55
C PRO A 278 -5.23 -23.19 3.14
N ALA A 279 -4.06 -22.95 2.53
CA ALA A 279 -2.76 -23.41 3.01
C ALA A 279 -1.95 -22.32 3.75
N ILE A 280 -2.59 -21.22 4.17
CA ILE A 280 -1.92 -20.17 4.92
C ILE A 280 -1.41 -20.72 6.26
N LYS A 281 -0.16 -20.41 6.60
CA LYS A 281 0.41 -20.84 7.88
C LYS A 281 -0.22 -20.02 9.01
N PRO A 282 -0.44 -20.61 10.20
CA PRO A 282 -0.98 -19.91 11.36
C PRO A 282 -0.25 -18.60 11.71
N ILE A 283 1.08 -18.60 11.60
CA ILE A 283 1.90 -17.40 11.82
C ILE A 283 1.62 -16.29 10.82
N ASP A 284 1.46 -16.63 9.54
CA ASP A 284 1.16 -15.66 8.48
C ASP A 284 -0.27 -15.10 8.65
N LEU A 285 -1.22 -15.96 9.03
CA LEU A 285 -2.59 -15.57 9.29
C LEU A 285 -2.68 -14.57 10.46
N ILE A 286 -1.99 -14.85 11.58
CA ILE A 286 -1.93 -13.93 12.73
C ILE A 286 -1.28 -12.60 12.35
N GLN A 287 -0.21 -12.61 11.58
CA GLN A 287 0.48 -11.39 11.15
C GLN A 287 -0.39 -10.55 10.20
N LYS A 288 -1.15 -11.17 9.30
CA LYS A 288 -2.15 -10.47 8.47
C LYS A 288 -3.27 -9.88 9.32
N ALA A 289 -3.78 -10.64 10.30
CA ALA A 289 -4.73 -10.14 11.29
C ALA A 289 -4.19 -8.91 12.06
N HIS A 290 -2.94 -8.95 12.53
CA HIS A 290 -2.30 -7.80 13.18
C HIS A 290 -2.16 -6.61 12.23
N SER A 291 -1.78 -6.85 10.98
CA SER A 291 -1.70 -5.80 9.96
C SER A 291 -3.05 -5.13 9.72
N GLN A 292 -4.13 -5.91 9.70
CA GLN A 292 -5.50 -5.41 9.58
C GLN A 292 -5.95 -4.64 10.84
N LEU A 293 -5.58 -5.10 12.04
CA LEU A 293 -5.81 -4.35 13.29
C LEU A 293 -5.06 -3.01 13.30
N CYS A 294 -3.81 -2.98 12.85
CA CYS A 294 -3.04 -1.74 12.68
C CYS A 294 -3.68 -0.82 11.63
N LEU A 295 -4.31 -1.36 10.58
CA LEU A 295 -5.06 -0.56 9.62
C LEU A 295 -6.23 0.15 10.29
N GLU A 296 -6.95 -0.49 11.22
CA GLU A 296 -8.07 0.15 11.94
C GLU A 296 -7.65 1.39 12.73
N LEU A 297 -6.44 1.39 13.29
CA LEU A 297 -5.89 2.51 14.05
C LEU A 297 -5.29 3.63 13.19
N GLN A 298 -5.29 3.49 11.85
CA GLN A 298 -4.79 4.53 10.96
C GLN A 298 -5.85 5.56 10.57
N LYS A 299 -5.40 6.75 10.18
CA LYS A 299 -6.24 7.80 9.65
C LYS A 299 -6.99 7.31 8.42
N LYS A 300 -8.30 7.52 8.40
CA LYS A 300 -9.18 7.16 7.28
C LYS A 300 -9.43 8.40 6.44
N VAL A 301 -8.64 8.58 5.39
CA VAL A 301 -8.84 9.65 4.42
C VAL A 301 -9.47 9.03 3.18
N PHE A 302 -10.73 9.35 2.93
CA PHE A 302 -11.42 8.89 1.71
C PHE A 302 -10.60 9.25 0.49
N SER A 303 -10.56 8.32 -0.47
CA SER A 303 -9.92 8.48 -1.77
C SER A 303 -8.41 8.78 -1.74
N ALA A 304 -7.73 8.63 -0.60
CA ALA A 304 -6.30 8.87 -0.48
C ALA A 304 -5.58 7.70 0.17
N SER A 305 -4.33 7.50 -0.21
CA SER A 305 -3.44 6.57 0.49
C SER A 305 -2.81 7.25 1.69
N THR A 306 -2.98 6.64 2.86
CA THR A 306 -2.22 6.97 4.07
C THR A 306 -1.03 6.02 4.17
N ALA A 307 0.10 6.49 4.69
CA ALA A 307 1.25 5.64 4.96
C ALA A 307 1.02 4.86 6.26
N ALA A 308 1.62 3.69 6.42
CA ALA A 308 1.62 3.02 7.73
C ALA A 308 2.21 3.95 8.81
N ASP A 309 1.64 3.91 10.02
CA ASP A 309 2.11 4.70 11.17
C ASP A 309 3.58 4.44 11.57
N ALA A 310 4.17 3.36 11.05
CA ALA A 310 5.59 3.05 11.18
C ALA A 310 6.49 4.03 10.40
N PHE A 311 5.96 4.70 9.38
CA PHE A 311 6.69 5.73 8.63
C PHE A 311 6.41 7.15 9.12
N THR A 312 5.20 7.42 9.57
CA THR A 312 4.83 8.74 10.07
C THR A 312 3.76 8.63 11.15
N GLU A 313 4.05 9.18 12.33
CA GLU A 313 3.13 9.17 13.46
C GLU A 313 1.82 9.91 13.14
N ASN A 314 1.84 10.84 12.19
CA ASN A 314 0.67 11.57 11.72
C ASN A 314 -0.40 10.68 11.07
N SER A 315 -0.05 9.45 10.72
CA SER A 315 -0.99 8.46 10.17
C SER A 315 -1.72 7.66 11.25
N PHE A 316 -1.30 7.74 12.51
CA PHE A 316 -1.98 7.09 13.63
C PHE A 316 -3.15 7.95 14.11
N ASP A 317 -4.36 7.36 14.14
CA ASP A 317 -5.60 8.06 14.46
C ASP A 317 -6.52 7.17 15.31
N PRO A 318 -6.25 7.01 16.61
CA PRO A 318 -7.07 6.21 17.51
C PRO A 318 -8.30 7.01 17.98
N ASN A 319 -9.04 7.65 17.06
CA ASN A 319 -10.29 8.30 17.41
C ASN A 319 -11.34 7.27 17.91
N PRO A 320 -12.42 7.71 18.59
CA PRO A 320 -13.39 6.79 19.19
C PRO A 320 -13.99 5.77 18.22
N GLN A 321 -14.21 6.16 16.95
CA GLN A 321 -14.76 5.27 15.95
C GLN A 321 -13.74 4.19 15.55
N ASN A 322 -12.51 4.58 15.21
CA ASN A 322 -11.42 3.65 14.88
C ASN A 322 -11.13 2.70 16.04
N LEU A 323 -11.14 3.19 17.29
CA LEU A 323 -10.98 2.36 18.48
C LEU A 323 -12.11 1.34 18.66
N ALA A 324 -13.36 1.72 18.38
CA ALA A 324 -14.49 0.78 18.47
C ALA A 324 -14.33 -0.39 17.48
N PHE A 325 -13.99 -0.10 16.22
CA PHE A 325 -13.70 -1.13 15.21
C PHE A 325 -12.49 -1.98 15.60
N PHE A 326 -11.39 -1.33 16.03
CA PHE A 326 -10.20 -2.01 16.51
C PHE A 326 -10.49 -2.98 17.65
N TRP A 327 -11.23 -2.56 18.69
CA TRP A 327 -11.50 -3.43 19.83
C TRP A 327 -12.43 -4.59 19.49
N SER A 328 -13.40 -4.37 18.61
CA SER A 328 -14.25 -5.45 18.09
C SER A 328 -13.40 -6.50 17.36
N ALA A 329 -12.57 -6.05 16.41
CA ALA A 329 -11.65 -6.89 15.65
C ALA A 329 -10.62 -7.61 16.54
N TYR A 330 -10.07 -6.91 17.52
CA TYR A 330 -9.07 -7.45 18.43
C TYR A 330 -9.66 -8.56 19.31
N ASN A 331 -10.89 -8.37 19.79
CA ASN A 331 -11.61 -9.40 20.53
C ASN A 331 -11.90 -10.63 19.67
N TYR A 332 -12.29 -10.44 18.40
CA TYR A 332 -12.43 -11.53 17.45
C TYR A 332 -11.11 -12.31 17.30
N CYS A 333 -10.00 -11.61 17.04
CA CYS A 333 -8.67 -12.22 16.94
C CYS A 333 -8.28 -13.05 18.16
N LYS A 334 -8.50 -12.49 19.36
CA LYS A 334 -8.17 -13.17 20.62
C LYS A 334 -8.95 -14.47 20.80
N ARG A 335 -10.24 -14.48 20.42
CA ARG A 335 -11.12 -15.64 20.59
C ARG A 335 -10.80 -16.74 19.57
N ASN A 336 -10.54 -16.37 18.32
CA ASN A 336 -10.46 -17.33 17.22
C ASN A 336 -9.03 -17.81 16.92
N TYR A 337 -8.02 -16.93 17.08
CA TYR A 337 -6.66 -17.24 16.63
C TYR A 337 -5.65 -17.40 17.78
N TYR A 338 -5.69 -16.55 18.82
CA TYR A 338 -4.60 -16.50 19.80
C TYR A 338 -4.48 -17.77 20.64
N SER A 339 -5.61 -18.37 21.03
CA SER A 339 -5.62 -19.64 21.76
C SER A 339 -5.27 -20.81 20.86
N SER A 340 -5.85 -20.83 19.65
CA SER A 340 -5.78 -21.96 18.72
C SER A 340 -4.38 -22.15 18.12
N PHE A 341 -3.61 -21.07 17.97
CA PHE A 341 -2.28 -21.12 17.36
C PHE A 341 -1.13 -20.90 18.35
N ARG A 342 -1.39 -20.96 19.66
CA ARG A 342 -0.39 -20.58 20.67
C ARG A 342 0.89 -21.40 20.58
N ASP A 343 0.76 -22.69 20.26
CA ASP A 343 1.88 -23.63 20.21
C ASP A 343 2.59 -23.64 18.85
N GLU A 344 2.10 -22.86 17.88
CA GLU A 344 2.70 -22.76 16.55
C GLU A 344 4.00 -21.95 16.57
N PRO A 345 5.05 -22.39 15.85
CA PRO A 345 6.34 -21.70 15.85
C PRO A 345 6.24 -20.22 15.49
N GLY A 346 6.73 -19.36 16.39
CA GLY A 346 6.79 -17.91 16.19
C GLY A 346 5.50 -17.14 16.49
N VAL A 347 4.35 -17.81 16.69
CA VAL A 347 3.07 -17.15 16.97
C VAL A 347 3.10 -16.41 18.30
N GLU A 348 3.58 -17.05 19.37
CA GLU A 348 3.66 -16.41 20.68
C GLU A 348 4.49 -15.12 20.63
N GLN A 349 5.62 -15.15 19.90
CA GLN A 349 6.47 -13.98 19.72
C GLN A 349 5.75 -12.88 18.92
N SER A 350 5.05 -13.24 17.84
CA SER A 350 4.26 -12.29 17.05
C SER A 350 3.16 -11.62 17.89
N ILE A 351 2.47 -12.37 18.76
CA ILE A 351 1.48 -11.83 19.69
C ILE A 351 2.15 -10.88 20.70
N LYS A 352 3.31 -11.25 21.27
CA LYS A 352 4.07 -10.40 22.19
C LYS A 352 4.51 -9.09 21.52
N ASP A 353 5.00 -9.16 20.29
CA ASP A 353 5.40 -7.98 19.51
C ASP A 353 4.20 -7.06 19.27
N PHE A 354 3.04 -7.62 18.93
CA PHE A 354 1.84 -6.83 18.77
C PHE A 354 1.35 -6.21 20.09
N GLN A 355 1.42 -6.93 21.22
CA GLN A 355 1.11 -6.32 22.52
C GLN A 355 2.05 -5.15 22.84
N ARG A 356 3.35 -5.32 22.58
CA ARG A 356 4.33 -4.25 22.75
C ARG A 356 4.00 -3.05 21.86
N TYR A 357 3.62 -3.26 20.60
CA TYR A 357 3.15 -2.19 19.72
C TYR A 357 1.99 -1.43 20.35
N LEU A 358 0.96 -2.14 20.86
CA LEU A 358 -0.17 -1.50 21.54
C LEU A 358 0.27 -0.69 22.76
N TRP A 359 1.23 -1.19 23.54
CA TRP A 359 1.74 -0.47 24.72
C TRP A 359 2.45 0.81 24.35
N VAL A 360 3.37 0.75 23.39
CA VAL A 360 4.14 1.90 22.90
C VAL A 360 3.21 2.95 22.29
N ARG A 361 2.11 2.53 21.65
CA ARG A 361 1.10 3.41 21.06
C ARG A 361 0.03 3.91 22.05
N GLY A 362 0.09 3.52 23.32
CA GLY A 362 -0.88 4.00 24.32
C GLY A 362 -2.27 3.35 24.21
N ILE A 363 -2.39 2.25 23.49
CA ILE A 363 -3.67 1.58 23.28
C ILE A 363 -4.01 0.68 24.48
N GLY A 364 -5.22 0.86 25.00
CA GLY A 364 -5.72 0.14 26.18
C GLY A 364 -5.10 0.62 27.50
N VAL A 365 -5.50 -0.03 28.60
CA VAL A 365 -5.05 0.35 29.95
C VAL A 365 -3.53 0.21 30.09
N ASN A 366 -2.97 -0.92 29.62
CA ASN A 366 -1.54 -1.17 29.69
C ASN A 366 -0.74 -0.16 28.88
N GLY A 367 -1.22 0.26 27.71
CA GLY A 367 -0.57 1.31 26.93
C GLY A 367 -0.60 2.67 27.63
N LYS A 368 -1.73 3.06 28.22
CA LYS A 368 -1.82 4.30 29.01
C LYS A 368 -0.84 4.30 30.19
N ILE A 369 -0.76 3.19 30.93
CA ILE A 369 0.20 3.00 32.02
C ILE A 369 1.64 3.08 31.49
N PHE A 370 1.93 2.42 30.37
CA PHE A 370 3.26 2.42 29.76
C PHE A 370 3.72 3.83 29.38
N ILE A 371 2.86 4.63 28.72
CA ILE A 371 3.15 6.03 28.39
C ILE A 371 3.39 6.85 29.65
N PHE A 372 2.52 6.70 30.66
CA PHE A 372 2.67 7.40 31.94
C PHE A 372 4.00 7.09 32.62
N LEU A 373 4.36 5.81 32.75
CA LEU A 373 5.62 5.38 33.36
C LEU A 373 6.84 5.85 32.55
N THR A 374 6.73 5.86 31.23
CA THR A 374 7.81 6.35 30.35
C THR A 374 8.02 7.86 30.53
N ALA A 375 6.94 8.64 30.58
CA ALA A 375 7.00 10.07 30.85
C ALA A 375 7.57 10.37 32.25
N LEU A 376 7.15 9.61 33.27
CA LEU A 376 7.67 9.74 34.63
C LEU A 376 9.17 9.44 34.67
N LYS A 377 9.62 8.35 34.02
CA LYS A 377 11.05 7.99 33.92
C LYS A 377 11.88 9.06 33.22
N GLN A 378 11.37 9.64 32.14
CA GLN A 378 12.04 10.74 31.44
C GLN A 378 12.18 11.98 32.32
N LYS A 379 11.11 12.36 33.05
CA LYS A 379 11.13 13.48 33.98
C LYS A 379 12.11 13.27 35.13
N LEU A 380 12.15 12.08 35.73
CA LEU A 380 13.11 11.73 36.78
C LEU A 380 14.56 11.79 36.26
N LYS A 381 14.82 11.29 35.04
CA LYS A 381 16.15 11.36 34.41
C LYS A 381 16.57 12.81 34.13
N GLN A 382 15.66 13.67 33.67
CA GLN A 382 15.92 15.10 33.48
C GLN A 382 16.25 15.79 34.81
N ASN A 383 15.47 15.54 35.86
CA ASN A 383 15.72 16.10 37.19
C ASN A 383 17.08 15.68 37.75
N PHE A 384 17.45 14.40 37.62
CA PHE A 384 18.75 13.90 38.05
C PHE A 384 19.93 14.54 37.29
N LEU A 385 19.78 14.74 35.97
CA LEU A 385 20.78 15.45 35.17
C LEU A 385 20.93 16.91 35.59
N VAL A 386 19.81 17.60 35.88
CA VAL A 386 19.82 18.98 36.39
C VAL A 386 20.55 19.06 37.73
N GLU A 387 20.29 18.12 38.64
CA GLU A 387 20.96 18.05 39.95
C GLU A 387 22.48 17.86 39.82
N ILE A 388 22.92 16.96 38.92
CA ILE A 388 24.35 16.77 38.61
C ILE A 388 24.98 18.07 38.10
N ILE A 389 24.32 18.76 37.17
CA ILE A 389 24.84 20.02 36.58
C ILE A 389 24.93 21.11 37.64
N LEU A 390 23.92 21.27 38.49
CA LEU A 390 23.91 22.24 39.58
C LEU A 390 25.02 21.94 40.60
N ASN A 391 25.21 20.67 40.96
CA ASN A 391 26.29 20.26 41.86
C ASN A 391 27.68 20.52 41.27
N GLN A 392 27.88 20.30 39.96
CA GLN A 392 29.14 20.65 39.29
C GLN A 392 29.39 22.16 39.25
N LYS A 393 28.35 22.97 38.99
CA LYS A 393 28.45 24.44 39.00
C LYS A 393 28.78 24.99 40.38
N ASN A 394 28.14 24.48 41.43
CA ASN A 394 28.41 24.88 42.81
C ASN A 394 29.83 24.51 43.25
N ARG A 395 30.33 23.33 42.85
CA ARG A 395 31.73 22.94 43.09
C ARG A 395 32.74 23.86 42.39
N ARG A 396 32.45 24.31 41.16
CA ARG A 396 33.29 25.30 40.46
C ARG A 396 33.27 26.66 41.17
N ILE A 397 32.10 27.14 41.59
CA ILE A 397 31.97 28.41 42.33
C ILE A 397 32.71 28.36 43.67
N SER A 398 32.67 27.23 44.39
CA SER A 398 33.44 27.05 45.63
C SER A 398 34.94 27.16 45.40
N ARG A 399 35.49 26.46 44.38
CA ARG A 399 36.92 26.55 44.06
C ARG A 399 37.37 27.97 43.70
N TYR A 400 36.55 28.72 42.96
CA TYR A 400 36.84 30.13 42.63
C TYR A 400 36.80 31.07 43.84
N LYS A 401 36.13 30.69 44.94
CA LYS A 401 36.12 31.46 46.19
C LYS A 401 37.32 31.15 47.07
N ASP A 402 37.90 29.95 46.96
CA ASP A 402 39.07 29.53 47.74
C ASP A 402 40.40 29.99 47.08
N GLU A 403 40.38 30.39 45.81
CA GLU A 403 41.53 30.91 45.04
C GLU A 403 41.63 32.46 45.02
N LYS A 404 40.73 33.16 45.74
CA LYS A 404 40.81 34.60 45.99
C LYS A 404 41.05 34.84 47.47
#